data_AF-Q46IN7-F1
#
_entry.id   AF-Q46IN7-F1
#
_cell.length_a   1.000
_cell.length_b   1.000
_cell.length_c   1.000
_cell.angle_alpha   90.00
_cell.angle_beta   90.00
_cell.angle_gamma   90.00
#
_symmetry.space_group_name_H-M   'P 1'
#
loop_
_entity.id
_entity.type
_entity.pdbx_description
1 polymer ?
#
loop_
_entity_poly.entity_id
_entity_poly.type
_entity_poly.pdbx_seq_one_letter_code
_entity_poly.pdbx_strand_id
1 'polypeptide(L)'
;MSTPLVTIKALQRRMAEGVPHATSSESAVRRMWWAALDTLQSDILLPMNLTRGLWLSSPLPALYEPKLLKKFQGWVWAPKDLLNISNPSMGMLPPSKSASMDFHNDSAGYERLSLLEEDGNDPLLIVITPEIQIALALEGKSHERKLLMRSDPETLSDLLTLLDNRLNTENVEQANNLRNALGEMGQLKTNDDLSKVFWPLLSQRLADIAPSLNIQTLPDNLINDHKSSSKNSEISLLEALTHEIRTPLATIRTLIRSLLRKQDLPQVVETRLKQIDIECTEQIDRFGLIFNAVELERSKPKQTNLALTDLGQMLTMLSPVWRSQLERKGLTLILDITQDLPKVLSDSEGLELMLTGLIDRNSRGLQVGGELTLKLRPAGQRLKLQILTHLTATTHSGLSESVSNEEIGPVLSWNPATGNLQLSQAATQRLLKSLGGRLTNRRDSGMTIFFPVSESKELDL
;
A
#
# COMPACT_ATOMS: atom_id res chain seq x y z
N MET A 1 -20.92 -23.28 35.65
CA MET A 1 -21.18 -21.92 35.13
C MET A 1 -19.85 -21.42 34.58
N SER A 2 -19.65 -21.50 33.28
CA SER A 2 -18.40 -21.04 32.65
C SER A 2 -18.32 -19.53 32.82
N THR A 3 -17.25 -19.04 33.44
CA THR A 3 -16.97 -17.61 33.51
C THR A 3 -16.95 -17.03 32.09
N PRO A 4 -17.65 -15.92 31.82
CA PRO A 4 -17.65 -15.32 30.49
C PRO A 4 -16.22 -14.98 30.09
N LEU A 5 -15.86 -15.28 28.85
CA LEU A 5 -14.53 -15.02 28.34
C LEU A 5 -14.28 -13.51 28.30
N VAL A 6 -13.13 -13.08 28.80
CA VAL A 6 -12.72 -11.67 28.79
C VAL A 6 -12.26 -11.29 27.38
N THR A 7 -12.94 -10.32 26.75
CA THR A 7 -12.63 -9.84 25.38
C THR A 7 -11.67 -8.66 25.39
N ILE A 8 -10.97 -8.40 24.27
CA ILE A 8 -10.11 -7.20 24.10
C ILE A 8 -10.91 -5.91 24.31
N LYS A 9 -12.18 -5.88 23.91
CA LYS A 9 -13.08 -4.76 24.20
C LYS A 9 -13.29 -4.50 25.69
N ALA A 10 -13.27 -5.54 26.53
CA ALA A 10 -13.38 -5.36 27.98
C ALA A 10 -12.15 -4.62 28.54
N LEU A 11 -10.96 -4.93 28.02
CA LEU A 11 -9.72 -4.21 28.36
C LEU A 11 -9.79 -2.74 27.93
N GLN A 12 -10.23 -2.48 26.69
CA GLN A 12 -10.42 -1.12 26.17
C GLN A 12 -11.43 -0.32 27.00
N ARG A 13 -12.54 -0.94 27.42
CA ARG A 13 -13.53 -0.30 28.30
C ARG A 13 -12.96 0.03 29.67
N ARG A 14 -12.20 -0.88 30.28
CA ARG A 14 -11.52 -0.60 31.56
C ARG A 14 -10.56 0.58 31.44
N MET A 15 -9.81 0.66 30.34
CA MET A 15 -8.95 1.82 30.06
C MET A 15 -9.74 3.13 29.88
N ALA A 16 -10.97 3.07 29.36
CA ALA A 16 -11.80 4.23 29.09
C ALA A 16 -12.47 4.83 30.35
N GLU A 17 -12.49 4.11 31.47
CA GLU A 17 -13.09 4.57 32.73
C GLU A 17 -12.40 5.85 33.23
N GLY A 18 -13.20 6.84 33.61
CA GLY A 18 -12.71 8.15 34.06
C GLY A 18 -12.15 9.05 32.95
N VAL A 19 -12.11 8.63 31.68
CA VAL A 19 -11.72 9.51 30.55
C VAL A 19 -12.93 10.26 30.01
N PRO A 20 -12.91 11.60 29.95
CA PRO A 20 -14.00 12.37 29.35
C PRO A 20 -14.26 11.99 27.90
N HIS A 21 -15.48 12.22 27.44
CA HIS A 21 -15.83 12.01 26.04
C HIS A 21 -15.13 13.03 25.15
N ALA A 22 -14.55 12.55 24.05
CA ALA A 22 -13.92 13.39 23.05
C ALA A 22 -14.59 13.11 21.70
N THR A 23 -14.91 14.16 20.96
CA THR A 23 -15.33 14.06 19.56
C THR A 23 -14.09 14.14 18.69
N SER A 24 -13.75 13.06 18.02
CA SER A 24 -12.63 13.02 17.09
C SER A 24 -13.00 12.19 15.87
N SER A 25 -12.61 12.68 14.69
CA SER A 25 -12.80 11.92 13.46
C SER A 25 -11.96 10.64 13.51
N GLU A 26 -12.45 9.56 12.89
CA GLU A 26 -11.72 8.28 12.85
C GLU A 26 -10.29 8.45 12.28
N SER A 27 -10.15 9.32 11.29
CA SER A 27 -8.86 9.66 10.68
C SER A 27 -7.89 10.35 11.65
N ALA A 28 -8.40 11.28 12.47
CA ALA A 28 -7.60 11.90 13.53
C ALA A 28 -7.18 10.86 14.57
N VAL A 29 -8.08 9.95 14.95
CA VAL A 29 -7.80 8.93 15.96
C VAL A 29 -6.79 7.90 15.48
N ARG A 30 -6.88 7.44 14.23
CA ARG A 30 -5.88 6.55 13.62
C ARG A 30 -4.52 7.24 13.50
N ARG A 31 -4.51 8.53 13.16
CA ARG A 31 -3.28 9.33 13.11
C ARG A 31 -2.65 9.46 14.49
N MET A 32 -3.45 9.75 15.51
CA MET A 32 -3.01 9.78 16.90
C MET A 32 -2.46 8.42 17.32
N TRP A 33 -3.09 7.31 16.94
CA TRP A 33 -2.58 5.96 17.21
C TRP A 33 -1.19 5.71 16.62
N TRP A 34 -0.99 5.96 15.31
CA TRP A 34 0.31 5.76 14.68
C TRP A 34 1.38 6.69 15.23
N ALA A 35 1.04 7.96 15.45
CA ALA A 35 1.95 8.91 16.08
C ALA A 35 2.30 8.50 17.51
N ALA A 36 1.35 7.94 18.27
CA ALA A 36 1.58 7.40 19.61
C ALA A 36 2.51 6.18 19.61
N LEU A 37 2.33 5.25 18.68
CA LEU A 37 3.21 4.10 18.53
C LEU A 37 4.65 4.49 18.23
N ASP A 38 4.83 5.47 17.34
CA ASP A 38 6.17 5.95 16.97
C ASP A 38 6.79 6.78 18.10
N THR A 39 6.01 7.64 18.76
CA THR A 39 6.45 8.38 19.96
C THR A 39 6.94 7.42 21.04
N LEU A 40 6.17 6.37 21.31
CA LEU A 40 6.53 5.38 22.32
C LEU A 40 7.81 4.63 21.94
N GLN A 41 7.95 4.17 20.71
CA GLN A 41 9.11 3.36 20.31
C GLN A 41 10.36 4.20 20.13
N SER A 42 10.28 5.28 19.36
CA SER A 42 11.44 6.07 18.91
C SER A 42 11.91 7.06 19.98
N ASP A 43 10.98 7.74 20.66
CA ASP A 43 11.33 8.86 21.55
C ASP A 43 11.39 8.46 23.03
N ILE A 44 10.68 7.39 23.42
CA ILE A 44 10.60 6.94 24.82
C ILE A 44 11.41 5.66 25.05
N LEU A 45 11.06 4.55 24.39
CA LEU A 45 11.65 3.24 24.69
C LEU A 45 13.09 3.09 24.18
N LEU A 46 13.36 3.56 22.95
CA LEU A 46 14.66 3.38 22.31
C LEU A 46 15.80 4.15 23.04
N PRO A 47 15.63 5.42 23.46
CA PRO A 47 16.68 6.17 24.16
C PRO A 47 17.04 5.59 25.54
N MET A 48 16.11 4.89 26.18
CA MET A 48 16.32 4.31 27.52
C MET A 48 17.20 3.06 27.50
N ASN A 49 17.54 2.51 26.32
CA ASN A 49 18.43 1.35 26.17
C ASN A 49 18.06 0.15 27.06
N LEU A 50 16.76 -0.05 27.28
CA LEU A 50 16.22 -1.11 28.13
C LEU A 50 16.78 -2.48 27.74
N THR A 51 17.09 -3.31 28.74
CA THR A 51 17.72 -4.63 28.53
C THR A 51 16.71 -5.75 28.37
N ARG A 52 15.49 -5.59 28.90
CA ARG A 52 14.41 -6.56 28.88
C ARG A 52 13.05 -5.86 28.90
N GLY A 53 12.04 -6.51 28.35
CA GLY A 53 10.69 -5.97 28.24
C GLY A 53 9.68 -7.03 27.80
N LEU A 54 8.43 -6.75 28.09
CA LEU A 54 7.27 -7.53 27.68
C LEU A 54 6.36 -6.62 26.87
N TRP A 55 5.77 -7.15 25.81
CA TRP A 55 4.70 -6.45 25.11
C TRP A 55 3.57 -7.38 24.68
N LEU A 56 2.36 -6.83 24.70
CA LEU A 56 1.14 -7.50 24.27
C LEU A 56 0.45 -6.61 23.25
N SER A 57 -0.06 -7.18 22.15
CA SER A 57 -0.86 -6.40 21.20
C SER A 57 -2.01 -7.16 20.56
N SER A 58 -2.96 -6.39 20.02
CA SER A 58 -4.09 -6.85 19.23
C SER A 58 -4.54 -5.73 18.28
N PRO A 59 -5.11 -6.01 17.09
CA PRO A 59 -5.18 -7.31 16.42
C PRO A 59 -3.91 -7.67 15.65
N LEU A 60 -2.91 -6.77 15.63
CA LEU A 60 -1.68 -6.92 14.87
C LEU A 60 -0.47 -6.56 15.75
N PRO A 61 0.75 -7.00 15.39
CA PRO A 61 1.98 -6.55 16.03
C PRO A 61 2.07 -5.02 16.01
N ALA A 62 2.22 -4.40 17.18
CA ALA A 62 2.30 -2.95 17.31
C ALA A 62 3.74 -2.43 17.56
N LEU A 63 4.66 -3.33 17.94
CA LEU A 63 6.10 -3.06 18.00
C LEU A 63 6.79 -3.52 16.72
N TYR A 64 7.60 -2.64 16.14
CA TYR A 64 8.33 -2.89 14.88
C TYR A 64 9.81 -2.53 14.94
N GLU A 65 10.27 -1.84 15.99
CA GLU A 65 11.68 -1.47 16.14
C GLU A 65 12.57 -2.71 16.41
N PRO A 66 13.53 -3.05 15.51
CA PRO A 66 14.29 -4.30 15.61
C PRO A 66 15.11 -4.44 16.90
N LYS A 67 15.59 -3.33 17.46
CA LYS A 67 16.35 -3.33 18.72
C LYS A 67 15.48 -3.68 19.92
N LEU A 68 14.20 -3.30 19.90
CA LEU A 68 13.23 -3.65 20.95
C LEU A 68 12.78 -5.11 20.78
N LEU A 69 12.46 -5.53 19.56
CA LEU A 69 12.03 -6.90 19.25
C LEU A 69 13.07 -7.98 19.62
N LYS A 70 14.37 -7.65 19.56
CA LYS A 70 15.43 -8.57 20.01
C LYS A 70 15.51 -8.75 21.53
N LYS A 71 15.01 -7.79 22.30
CA LYS A 71 15.14 -7.75 23.76
C LYS A 71 13.83 -8.04 24.48
N PHE A 72 12.71 -7.82 23.81
CA PHE A 72 11.38 -7.88 24.42
C PHE A 72 10.64 -9.13 23.96
N GLN A 73 9.99 -9.81 24.90
CA GLN A 73 9.10 -10.93 24.60
C GLN A 73 7.72 -10.41 24.24
N GLY A 74 7.10 -10.95 23.20
CA GLY A 74 5.82 -10.46 22.68
C GLY A 74 4.71 -11.51 22.70
N TRP A 75 3.47 -11.05 22.86
CA TRP A 75 2.25 -11.84 22.66
C TRP A 75 1.28 -11.05 21.78
N VAL A 76 0.75 -11.66 20.72
CA VAL A 76 -0.14 -10.98 19.78
C VAL A 76 -1.40 -11.81 19.54
N TRP A 77 -2.57 -11.24 19.86
CA TRP A 77 -3.84 -11.79 19.39
C TRP A 77 -4.07 -11.34 17.95
N ALA A 78 -4.08 -12.28 17.01
CA ALA A 78 -4.20 -12.02 15.58
C ALA A 78 -5.36 -12.80 14.93
N PRO A 79 -6.00 -12.25 13.87
CA PRO A 79 -7.00 -12.98 13.09
C PRO A 79 -6.44 -14.28 12.51
N LYS A 80 -7.28 -15.32 12.46
CA LYS A 80 -6.87 -16.66 12.00
C LYS A 80 -6.32 -16.69 10.58
N ASP A 81 -6.78 -15.81 9.70
CA ASP A 81 -6.31 -15.71 8.32
C ASP A 81 -4.84 -15.25 8.23
N LEU A 82 -4.36 -14.51 9.23
CA LEU A 82 -2.96 -14.10 9.33
C LEU A 82 -2.05 -15.24 9.87
N LEU A 83 -2.62 -16.25 10.54
CA LEU A 83 -1.87 -17.38 11.09
C LEU A 83 -1.34 -18.30 9.97
N ASN A 84 -2.02 -18.36 8.82
CA ASN A 84 -1.69 -19.23 7.70
C ASN A 84 -0.53 -18.71 6.82
N ILE A 85 -0.15 -17.43 6.95
CA ILE A 85 0.94 -16.83 6.17
C ILE A 85 2.32 -17.33 6.64
N SER A 86 2.39 -17.94 7.84
CA SER A 86 3.63 -18.43 8.45
C SER A 86 4.08 -19.84 8.00
N ASN A 87 3.27 -20.56 7.22
CA ASN A 87 3.69 -21.85 6.65
C ASN A 87 4.49 -21.60 5.36
N PRO A 88 5.80 -21.93 5.29
CA PRO A 88 6.64 -21.66 4.12
C PRO A 88 6.32 -22.57 2.92
N SER A 89 5.32 -23.45 3.04
CA SER A 89 4.89 -24.39 1.99
C SER A 89 3.66 -23.93 1.20
N MET A 90 3.20 -22.68 1.34
CA MET A 90 2.27 -22.07 0.39
C MET A 90 3.03 -21.10 -0.52
N GLY A 91 3.65 -21.68 -1.54
CA GLY A 91 4.35 -20.93 -2.59
C GLY A 91 3.37 -20.05 -3.38
N MET A 92 3.54 -18.74 -3.27
CA MET A 92 3.01 -17.74 -4.21
C MET A 92 4.06 -16.68 -4.53
N LEU A 93 5.22 -17.13 -5.03
CA LEU A 93 6.16 -16.31 -5.81
C LEU A 93 6.72 -17.19 -6.93
N PRO A 94 6.78 -16.73 -8.20
CA PRO A 94 7.41 -17.48 -9.25
C PRO A 94 8.93 -17.61 -9.00
N PRO A 95 9.56 -18.75 -9.39
CA PRO A 95 10.93 -19.05 -9.05
C PRO A 95 11.88 -18.16 -9.86
N SER A 96 12.54 -17.21 -9.21
CA SER A 96 13.78 -16.64 -9.75
C SER A 96 14.93 -17.54 -9.29
N LYS A 97 15.68 -18.09 -10.23
CA LYS A 97 16.89 -18.88 -9.97
C LYS A 97 17.91 -18.02 -9.20
N SER A 98 17.83 -18.06 -7.89
CA SER A 98 18.85 -17.60 -6.96
C SER A 98 19.02 -18.74 -5.97
N ALA A 99 20.26 -19.20 -5.84
CA ALA A 99 20.64 -20.30 -4.98
C ALA A 99 19.97 -20.17 -3.60
N SER A 100 19.54 -21.32 -3.07
CA SER A 100 19.08 -21.52 -1.71
C SER A 100 19.96 -20.72 -0.73
N MET A 101 19.47 -19.54 -0.35
CA MET A 101 19.90 -18.88 0.86
C MET A 101 19.03 -19.52 1.93
N ASP A 102 19.66 -20.34 2.76
CA ASP A 102 19.11 -20.81 4.02
C ASP A 102 18.57 -19.59 4.77
N PHE A 103 17.25 -19.36 4.65
CA PHE A 103 16.52 -18.56 5.61
C PHE A 103 16.53 -19.38 6.88
N HIS A 104 17.57 -19.18 7.69
CA HIS A 104 17.55 -19.59 9.08
C HIS A 104 16.26 -19.08 9.70
N ASN A 105 15.63 -20.02 10.39
CA ASN A 105 14.34 -20.02 11.04
C ASN A 105 14.29 -19.00 12.20
N ASP A 106 14.52 -17.71 11.94
CA ASP A 106 14.30 -16.64 12.92
C ASP A 106 12.78 -16.35 12.95
N SER A 107 12.07 -17.23 13.65
CA SER A 107 10.70 -17.03 14.12
C SER A 107 10.52 -15.59 14.59
N ALA A 108 9.48 -14.91 14.10
CA ALA A 108 9.07 -13.63 14.66
C ALA A 108 9.02 -13.75 16.19
N GLY A 109 9.82 -12.95 16.91
CA GLY A 109 10.11 -13.12 18.34
C GLY A 109 8.94 -12.84 19.31
N TYR A 110 7.73 -13.24 18.94
CA TYR A 110 6.51 -13.09 19.71
C TYR A 110 5.57 -14.29 19.50
N GLU A 111 4.85 -14.65 20.55
CA GLU A 111 3.84 -15.70 20.56
C GLU A 111 2.53 -15.20 19.93
N ARG A 112 1.86 -16.07 19.19
CA ARG A 112 0.62 -15.74 18.47
C ARG A 112 -0.58 -16.46 19.07
N LEU A 113 -1.62 -15.69 19.37
CA LEU A 113 -2.87 -16.15 19.93
C LEU A 113 -4.01 -15.86 18.94
N SER A 114 -5.08 -16.65 19.01
CA SER A 114 -6.22 -16.47 18.11
C SER A 114 -7.11 -15.31 18.60
N LEU A 115 -7.34 -14.33 17.74
CA LEU A 115 -8.32 -13.27 17.98
C LEU A 115 -9.74 -13.80 17.73
N LEU A 116 -10.68 -13.48 18.63
CA LEU A 116 -12.09 -13.86 18.52
C LEU A 116 -12.89 -12.72 17.87
N GLU A 117 -14.03 -13.04 17.24
CA GLU A 117 -14.89 -12.03 16.61
C GLU A 117 -15.40 -10.98 17.62
N GLU A 118 -15.64 -11.39 18.87
CA GLU A 118 -16.12 -10.51 19.94
C GLU A 118 -15.07 -9.48 20.39
N ASP A 119 -13.78 -9.73 20.14
CA ASP A 119 -12.66 -8.84 20.47
C ASP A 119 -12.66 -7.55 19.65
N GLY A 120 -13.28 -7.57 18.47
CA GLY A 120 -13.24 -6.46 17.53
C GLY A 120 -11.85 -6.18 16.94
N ASN A 121 -11.79 -5.10 16.16
CA ASN A 121 -10.62 -4.75 15.34
C ASN A 121 -9.86 -3.52 15.86
N ASP A 122 -10.31 -2.93 16.98
CA ASP A 122 -9.68 -1.75 17.53
C ASP A 122 -8.37 -2.14 18.23
N PRO A 123 -7.28 -1.39 18.00
CA PRO A 123 -5.97 -1.80 18.45
C PRO A 123 -5.78 -1.62 19.96
N LEU A 124 -4.94 -2.47 20.52
CA LEU A 124 -4.45 -2.47 21.89
C LEU A 124 -2.95 -2.76 21.87
N LEU A 125 -2.17 -2.01 22.65
CA LEU A 125 -0.77 -2.29 22.94
C LEU A 125 -0.54 -2.11 24.44
N ILE A 126 0.09 -3.07 25.08
CA ILE A 126 0.59 -2.96 26.45
C ILE A 126 2.08 -3.24 26.41
N VAL A 127 2.89 -2.37 26.99
CA VAL A 127 4.34 -2.53 27.12
C VAL A 127 4.70 -2.45 28.59
N ILE A 128 5.41 -3.47 29.09
CA ILE A 128 5.83 -3.57 30.48
C ILE A 128 7.33 -3.78 30.50
N THR A 129 8.01 -2.87 31.17
CA THR A 129 9.45 -2.86 31.39
C THR A 129 9.70 -2.55 32.88
N PRO A 130 10.91 -2.75 33.43
CA PRO A 130 11.16 -2.45 34.84
C PRO A 130 10.95 -0.96 35.18
N GLU A 131 11.11 -0.07 34.19
CA GLU A 131 11.09 1.39 34.35
C GLU A 131 9.85 2.06 33.75
N ILE A 132 9.17 1.40 32.80
CA ILE A 132 8.00 1.92 32.09
C ILE A 132 6.94 0.83 32.01
N GLN A 133 5.71 1.17 32.42
CA GLN A 133 4.52 0.40 32.12
C GLN A 133 3.50 1.32 31.45
N ILE A 134 3.05 0.95 30.25
CA ILE A 134 2.14 1.75 29.45
C ILE A 134 1.17 0.87 28.68
N ALA A 135 -0.09 1.28 28.64
CA ALA A 135 -1.11 0.72 27.79
C ALA A 135 -1.65 1.81 26.84
N LEU A 136 -1.70 1.50 25.55
CA LEU A 136 -2.31 2.31 24.50
C LEU A 136 -3.48 1.56 23.89
N ALA A 137 -4.60 2.23 23.68
CA ALA A 137 -5.74 1.62 23.01
C ALA A 137 -6.60 2.65 22.28
N LEU A 138 -7.43 2.17 21.34
CA LEU A 138 -8.55 2.94 20.80
C LEU A 138 -9.86 2.43 21.40
N GLU A 139 -10.74 3.35 21.78
CA GLU A 139 -12.08 3.03 22.30
C GLU A 139 -13.10 4.07 21.80
N GLY A 140 -14.36 3.64 21.65
CA GLY A 140 -15.48 4.52 21.34
C GLY A 140 -16.26 4.10 20.10
N LYS A 141 -17.50 4.60 19.98
CA LYS A 141 -18.35 4.41 18.80
C LYS A 141 -17.87 5.31 17.65
N SER A 142 -18.32 5.04 16.43
CA SER A 142 -18.02 5.90 15.27
C SER A 142 -18.38 7.36 15.57
N HIS A 143 -17.42 8.28 15.41
CA HIS A 143 -17.47 9.73 15.75
C HIS A 143 -17.21 10.14 17.22
N GLU A 144 -17.07 9.18 18.13
CA GLU A 144 -16.69 9.39 19.55
C GLU A 144 -15.43 8.60 19.92
N ARG A 145 -14.63 8.23 18.91
CA ARG A 145 -13.40 7.45 19.10
C ARG A 145 -12.34 8.31 19.78
N LYS A 146 -11.60 7.72 20.70
CA LYS A 146 -10.51 8.38 21.44
C LYS A 146 -9.28 7.48 21.53
N LEU A 147 -8.10 8.11 21.51
CA LEU A 147 -6.85 7.46 21.89
C LEU A 147 -6.76 7.45 23.42
N LEU A 148 -6.57 6.26 23.98
CA LEU A 148 -6.36 6.04 25.39
C LEU A 148 -4.89 5.75 25.64
N MET A 149 -4.31 6.41 26.65
CA MET A 149 -3.01 6.08 27.22
C MET A 149 -3.16 5.97 28.74
N ARG A 150 -2.66 4.87 29.30
CA ARG A 150 -2.67 4.54 30.73
C ARG A 150 -1.29 4.13 31.19
N SER A 151 -0.85 4.65 32.33
CA SER A 151 0.39 4.27 33.00
C SER A 151 0.22 4.17 34.52
N ASP A 152 -1.03 4.27 35.01
CA ASP A 152 -1.34 4.16 36.42
C ASP A 152 -1.34 2.69 36.87
N PRO A 153 -0.83 2.37 38.07
CA PRO A 153 -0.73 0.99 38.54
C PRO A 153 -2.08 0.27 38.66
N GLU A 154 -3.13 0.99 39.05
CA GLU A 154 -4.46 0.42 39.27
C GLU A 154 -5.05 -0.12 37.98
N THR A 155 -5.10 0.71 36.92
CA THR A 155 -5.60 0.27 35.62
C THR A 155 -4.73 -0.84 35.05
N LEU A 156 -3.40 -0.72 35.11
CA LEU A 156 -2.50 -1.74 34.57
C LEU A 156 -2.64 -3.10 35.29
N SER A 157 -2.80 -3.09 36.61
CA SER A 157 -3.05 -4.30 37.41
C SER A 157 -4.36 -4.99 36.99
N ASP A 158 -5.41 -4.21 36.77
CA ASP A 158 -6.69 -4.73 36.31
C ASP A 158 -6.60 -5.31 34.89
N LEU A 159 -5.89 -4.63 33.98
CA LEU A 159 -5.66 -5.13 32.62
C LEU A 159 -4.89 -6.47 32.65
N LEU A 160 -3.84 -6.57 33.45
CA LEU A 160 -3.07 -7.81 33.60
C LEU A 160 -3.91 -8.94 34.20
N THR A 161 -4.77 -8.64 35.18
CA THR A 161 -5.69 -9.62 35.78
C THR A 161 -6.72 -10.13 34.75
N LEU A 162 -7.26 -9.21 33.94
CA LEU A 162 -8.18 -9.54 32.85
C LEU A 162 -7.51 -10.40 31.77
N LEU A 163 -6.29 -10.06 31.36
CA LEU A 163 -5.50 -10.86 30.41
C LEU A 163 -5.15 -12.23 30.96
N ASP A 164 -4.76 -12.32 32.22
CA ASP A 164 -4.45 -13.58 32.88
C ASP A 164 -5.69 -14.50 32.89
N ASN A 165 -6.84 -13.99 33.31
CA ASN A 165 -8.09 -14.75 33.28
C ASN A 165 -8.45 -15.25 31.87
N ARG A 166 -8.25 -14.41 30.85
CA ARG A 166 -8.43 -14.80 29.45
C ARG A 166 -7.49 -15.92 29.05
N LEU A 167 -6.19 -15.77 29.28
CA LEU A 167 -5.19 -16.75 28.90
C LEU A 167 -5.37 -18.08 29.64
N ASN A 168 -5.75 -18.08 30.93
CA ASN A 168 -6.06 -19.33 31.64
C ASN A 168 -7.24 -20.09 31.01
N THR A 169 -8.13 -19.39 30.30
CA THR A 169 -9.26 -20.00 29.61
C THR A 169 -8.88 -20.46 28.19
N GLU A 170 -8.08 -19.67 27.46
CA GLU A 170 -7.69 -19.96 26.07
C GLU A 170 -6.49 -20.91 25.95
N ASN A 171 -5.44 -20.66 26.73
CA ASN A 171 -4.18 -21.40 26.71
C ASN A 171 -3.41 -21.24 28.04
N VAL A 172 -3.56 -22.25 28.92
CA VAL A 172 -2.93 -22.27 30.25
C VAL A 172 -1.40 -22.23 30.20
N GLU A 173 -0.79 -22.81 29.17
CA GLU A 173 0.67 -22.78 28.99
C GLU A 173 1.15 -21.34 28.76
N GLN A 174 0.48 -20.61 27.87
CA GLN A 174 0.80 -19.22 27.59
C GLN A 174 0.49 -18.30 28.77
N ALA A 175 -0.53 -18.60 29.58
CA ALA A 175 -0.77 -17.91 30.85
C ALA A 175 0.42 -18.04 31.80
N ASN A 176 0.96 -19.27 31.95
CA ASN A 176 2.13 -19.51 32.79
C ASN A 176 3.39 -18.84 32.23
N ASN A 177 3.60 -18.86 30.91
CA ASN A 177 4.72 -18.19 30.26
C ASN A 177 4.68 -16.67 30.50
N LEU A 178 3.50 -16.05 30.36
CA LEU A 178 3.32 -14.63 30.64
C LEU A 178 3.62 -14.29 32.12
N ARG A 179 3.13 -15.10 33.07
CA ARG A 179 3.41 -14.92 34.50
C ARG A 179 4.90 -15.05 34.82
N ASN A 180 5.58 -16.03 34.22
CA ASN A 180 7.02 -16.22 34.39
C ASN A 180 7.78 -15.02 33.83
N ALA A 181 7.43 -14.57 32.62
CA ALA A 181 8.03 -13.38 32.01
C ALA A 181 7.84 -12.14 32.89
N LEU A 182 6.63 -11.91 33.43
CA LEU A 182 6.37 -10.83 34.37
C LEU A 182 7.16 -10.98 35.68
N GLY A 183 7.30 -12.20 36.22
CA GLY A 183 8.08 -12.49 37.41
C GLY A 183 9.58 -12.20 37.24
N GLU A 184 10.13 -12.50 36.06
CA GLU A 184 11.54 -12.22 35.72
C GLU A 184 11.85 -10.72 35.59
N MET A 185 10.84 -9.86 35.48
CA MET A 185 11.00 -8.41 35.43
C MET A 185 11.33 -7.80 36.80
N GLY A 186 11.08 -8.53 37.89
CA GLY A 186 11.34 -8.08 39.25
C GLY A 186 10.41 -6.96 39.70
N GLN A 187 10.90 -6.07 40.58
CA GLN A 187 10.11 -4.94 41.08
C GLN A 187 9.92 -3.89 39.99
N LEU A 188 8.67 -3.72 39.56
CA LEU A 188 8.25 -2.68 38.62
C LEU A 188 8.24 -1.32 39.34
N LYS A 189 8.92 -0.32 38.77
CA LYS A 189 8.84 1.06 39.24
C LYS A 189 7.70 1.77 38.54
N THR A 190 6.77 2.33 39.31
CA THR A 190 5.75 3.22 38.78
C THR A 190 6.41 4.52 38.32
N ASN A 191 6.17 4.91 37.08
CA ASN A 191 6.64 6.16 36.52
C ASN A 191 5.46 7.13 36.32
N ASP A 192 5.13 7.88 37.37
CA ASP A 192 4.00 8.83 37.36
C ASP A 192 4.20 9.98 36.36
N ASP A 193 5.45 10.27 35.98
CA ASP A 193 5.80 11.33 35.03
C ASP A 193 5.68 10.91 33.57
N LEU A 194 5.48 9.62 33.27
CA LEU A 194 5.37 9.13 31.90
C LEU A 194 4.26 9.83 31.13
N SER A 195 3.11 10.07 31.76
CA SER A 195 1.99 10.80 31.17
C SER A 195 2.36 12.25 30.83
N LYS A 196 3.17 12.90 31.68
CA LYS A 196 3.65 14.28 31.49
C LYS A 196 4.67 14.39 30.36
N VAL A 197 5.34 13.30 30.00
CA VAL A 197 6.30 13.24 28.88
C VAL A 197 5.62 12.80 27.57
N PHE A 198 4.76 11.79 27.64
CA PHE A 198 4.12 11.19 26.47
C PHE A 198 3.24 12.18 25.70
N TRP A 199 2.34 12.89 26.38
CA TRP A 199 1.39 13.78 25.70
C TRP A 199 2.07 14.97 25.00
N PRO A 200 3.07 15.66 25.60
CA PRO A 200 3.82 16.69 24.89
C PRO A 200 4.59 16.17 23.67
N LEU A 201 5.25 15.01 23.77
CA LEU A 201 5.97 14.42 22.63
C LEU A 201 5.01 14.04 21.49
N LEU A 202 3.87 13.43 21.83
CA LEU A 202 2.84 13.11 20.86
C LEU A 202 2.30 14.39 20.19
N SER A 203 2.05 15.45 20.97
CA SER A 203 1.58 16.73 20.45
C SER A 203 2.60 17.37 19.50
N GLN A 204 3.88 17.36 19.87
CA GLN A 204 4.96 17.86 19.01
C GLN A 204 5.01 17.08 17.71
N ARG A 205 5.00 15.74 17.78
CA ARG A 205 5.02 14.87 16.61
C ARG A 205 3.82 15.10 15.71
N LEU A 206 2.61 15.22 16.27
CA LEU A 206 1.41 15.51 15.49
C LEU A 206 1.45 16.90 14.81
N ALA A 207 2.14 17.87 15.41
CA ALA A 207 2.36 19.19 14.83
C ALA A 207 3.41 19.16 13.70
N ASP A 208 4.47 18.36 13.86
CA ASP A 208 5.54 18.20 12.86
C ASP A 208 5.07 17.38 11.64
N ILE A 209 4.12 16.47 11.82
CA ILE A 209 3.51 15.73 10.71
C ILE A 209 2.53 16.65 9.98
N ALA A 210 2.92 17.13 8.79
CA ALA A 210 2.05 17.87 7.86
C ALA A 210 0.66 17.22 7.81
N PRO A 211 -0.46 17.98 7.91
CA PRO A 211 -1.81 17.42 7.97
C PRO A 211 -2.05 16.50 6.77
N SER A 212 -2.05 15.20 7.01
CA SER A 212 -2.34 14.17 6.05
C SER A 212 -3.86 14.13 5.94
N LEU A 213 -4.36 14.22 4.72
CA LEU A 213 -5.77 14.00 4.41
C LEU A 213 -6.05 12.49 4.56
N ASN A 214 -6.10 12.03 5.81
CA ASN A 214 -6.52 10.66 6.13
C ASN A 214 -8.03 10.57 5.90
N ILE A 215 -8.40 9.79 4.88
CA ILE A 215 -9.79 9.58 4.46
C ILE A 215 -10.57 8.84 5.55
N GLN A 216 -11.77 9.34 5.83
CA GLN A 216 -12.81 8.62 6.56
C GLN A 216 -13.29 7.45 5.69
N THR A 217 -13.11 6.22 6.16
CA THR A 217 -14.00 5.12 5.74
C THR A 217 -15.33 5.35 6.45
N LEU A 218 -16.38 5.78 5.74
CA LEU A 218 -17.72 5.83 6.33
C LEU A 218 -18.10 4.41 6.78
N PRO A 219 -18.64 4.21 7.99
CA PRO A 219 -19.29 2.95 8.36
C PRO A 219 -20.57 2.76 7.55
N ASP A 220 -20.80 1.51 7.14
CA ASP A 220 -21.87 0.99 6.26
C ASP A 220 -23.33 1.25 6.65
N ASN A 221 -23.67 2.15 7.58
CA ASN A 221 -25.04 2.28 8.08
C ASN A 221 -25.61 3.70 7.96
N LEU A 222 -25.78 4.19 6.74
CA LEU A 222 -26.84 5.15 6.38
C LEU A 222 -27.33 4.86 4.96
N ILE A 223 -28.10 3.78 4.82
CA ILE A 223 -28.91 3.53 3.63
C ILE A 223 -30.10 4.48 3.68
N ASN A 224 -29.99 5.59 2.93
CA ASN A 224 -31.04 6.11 2.04
C ASN A 224 -30.64 7.52 1.57
N ASP A 225 -29.87 7.61 0.49
CA ASP A 225 -30.32 8.29 -0.74
C ASP A 225 -29.20 8.40 -1.79
N HIS A 226 -29.54 7.94 -2.99
CA HIS A 226 -28.99 8.26 -4.32
C HIS A 226 -27.53 7.86 -4.68
N LYS A 227 -27.47 6.94 -5.67
CA LYS A 227 -26.33 6.37 -6.45
C LYS A 227 -25.23 7.34 -6.96
N SER A 228 -25.28 8.64 -6.66
CA SER A 228 -24.30 9.64 -7.06
C SER A 228 -23.26 9.96 -5.98
N SER A 229 -23.56 9.72 -4.70
CA SER A 229 -22.62 10.03 -3.60
C SER A 229 -21.50 9.00 -3.46
N SER A 230 -21.78 7.70 -3.66
CA SER A 230 -20.81 6.61 -3.53
C SER A 230 -19.67 6.67 -4.55
N LYS A 231 -19.99 7.04 -5.80
CA LYS A 231 -18.97 7.21 -6.85
C LYS A 231 -18.00 8.34 -6.53
N ASN A 232 -18.50 9.48 -6.05
CA ASN A 232 -17.66 10.62 -5.72
C ASN A 232 -16.77 10.35 -4.50
N SER A 233 -17.26 9.58 -3.51
CA SER A 233 -16.44 9.15 -2.37
C SER A 233 -15.35 8.15 -2.78
N GLU A 234 -15.65 7.20 -3.67
CA GLU A 234 -14.67 6.25 -4.21
C GLU A 234 -13.58 6.97 -5.03
N ILE A 235 -13.98 7.93 -5.88
CA ILE A 235 -13.06 8.74 -6.69
C ILE A 235 -12.16 9.60 -5.79
N SER A 236 -12.72 10.24 -4.76
CA SER A 236 -11.92 11.02 -3.79
C SER A 236 -10.97 10.15 -2.97
N LEU A 237 -11.35 8.91 -2.65
CA LEU A 237 -10.49 7.93 -1.97
C LEU A 237 -9.31 7.54 -2.86
N LEU A 238 -9.57 7.24 -4.13
CA LEU A 238 -8.53 6.91 -5.10
C LEU A 238 -7.57 8.07 -5.33
N GLU A 239 -8.06 9.30 -5.37
CA GLU A 239 -7.24 10.51 -5.50
C GLU A 239 -6.21 10.62 -4.38
N ALA A 240 -6.66 10.54 -3.13
CA ALA A 240 -5.77 10.70 -1.99
C ALA A 240 -4.85 9.49 -1.82
N LEU A 241 -5.31 8.25 -2.04
CA LEU A 241 -4.43 7.07 -2.04
C LEU A 241 -3.29 7.22 -3.06
N THR A 242 -3.62 7.73 -4.24
CA THR A 242 -2.63 7.92 -5.30
C THR A 242 -1.58 8.98 -4.91
N HIS A 243 -2.00 10.06 -4.25
CA HIS A 243 -1.09 11.08 -3.73
C HIS A 243 -0.24 10.59 -2.55
N GLU A 244 -0.84 9.89 -1.60
CA GLU A 244 -0.17 9.35 -0.39
C GLU A 244 0.83 8.25 -0.74
N ILE A 245 0.67 7.53 -1.86
CA ILE A 245 1.64 6.54 -2.34
C ILE A 245 2.74 7.20 -3.19
N ARG A 246 2.40 8.12 -4.09
CA ARG A 246 3.37 8.76 -5.00
C ARG A 246 4.41 9.59 -4.23
N THR A 247 4.00 10.28 -3.17
CA THR A 247 4.86 11.18 -2.39
C THR A 247 6.03 10.45 -1.70
N PRO A 248 5.81 9.41 -0.87
CA PRO A 248 6.91 8.67 -0.25
C PRO A 248 7.79 7.97 -1.29
N LEU A 249 7.22 7.43 -2.37
CA LEU A 249 8.02 6.85 -3.46
C LEU A 249 8.93 7.89 -4.14
N ALA A 250 8.45 9.12 -4.34
CA ALA A 250 9.26 10.20 -4.88
C ALA A 250 10.41 10.60 -3.93
N THR A 251 10.16 10.60 -2.63
CA THR A 251 11.19 10.82 -1.60
C THR A 251 12.22 9.70 -1.60
N ILE A 252 11.79 8.43 -1.59
CA ILE A 252 12.68 7.25 -1.66
C ILE A 252 13.55 7.33 -2.92
N ARG A 253 12.95 7.60 -4.08
CA ARG A 253 13.65 7.79 -5.36
C ARG A 253 14.71 8.89 -5.28
N THR A 254 14.39 10.01 -4.64
CA THR A 254 15.32 11.13 -4.45
C THR A 254 16.51 10.72 -3.58
N LEU A 255 16.26 10.01 -2.47
CA LEU A 255 17.31 9.50 -1.58
C LEU A 255 18.21 8.48 -2.31
N ILE A 256 17.63 7.59 -3.11
CA ILE A 256 18.37 6.62 -3.92
C ILE A 256 19.27 7.33 -4.93
N ARG A 257 18.75 8.30 -5.67
CA ARG A 257 19.54 9.09 -6.63
C ARG A 257 20.64 9.89 -5.95
N SER A 258 20.42 10.35 -4.73
CA SER A 258 21.45 10.98 -3.90
C SER A 258 22.57 9.99 -3.53
N LEU A 259 22.22 8.77 -3.12
CA LEU A 259 23.18 7.71 -2.82
C LEU A 259 23.99 7.27 -4.04
N LEU A 260 23.35 7.18 -5.22
CA LEU A 260 23.99 6.82 -6.49
C LEU A 260 25.02 7.86 -6.97
N ARG A 261 25.04 9.08 -6.41
CA ARG A 261 26.06 10.10 -6.71
C ARG A 261 27.35 9.94 -5.91
N LYS A 262 27.38 9.07 -4.90
CA LYS A 262 28.59 8.80 -4.11
C LYS A 262 29.58 7.95 -4.93
N GLN A 263 30.87 8.29 -4.88
CA GLN A 263 31.92 7.62 -5.67
C GLN A 263 32.36 6.27 -5.06
N ASP A 264 32.21 6.09 -3.74
CA ASP A 264 32.69 4.91 -3.01
C ASP A 264 31.60 3.86 -2.76
N LEU A 265 30.78 3.56 -3.77
CA LEU A 265 29.67 2.61 -3.61
C LEU A 265 30.06 1.22 -4.13
N PRO A 266 29.90 0.13 -3.34
CA PRO A 266 30.11 -1.22 -3.84
C PRO A 266 29.19 -1.51 -5.02
N GLN A 267 29.72 -2.16 -6.07
CA GLN A 267 28.99 -2.40 -7.32
C GLN A 267 27.64 -3.12 -7.12
N VAL A 268 27.58 -4.08 -6.19
CA VAL A 268 26.33 -4.79 -5.84
C VAL A 268 25.27 -3.84 -5.27
N VAL A 269 25.68 -2.87 -4.45
CA VAL A 269 24.77 -1.87 -3.88
C VAL A 269 24.31 -0.91 -4.97
N GLU A 270 25.20 -0.47 -5.85
CA GLU A 270 24.86 0.37 -6.99
C GLU A 270 23.82 -0.28 -7.91
N THR A 271 24.02 -1.56 -8.26
CA THR A 271 23.06 -2.32 -9.07
C THR A 271 21.69 -2.41 -8.39
N ARG A 272 21.65 -2.71 -7.09
CA ARG A 272 20.40 -2.77 -6.32
C ARG A 272 19.71 -1.41 -6.25
N LEU A 273 20.44 -0.34 -5.97
CA LEU A 273 19.89 1.02 -5.94
C LEU A 273 19.31 1.42 -7.30
N LYS A 274 19.97 1.09 -8.42
CA LYS A 274 19.41 1.32 -9.76
C LYS A 274 18.13 0.53 -9.99
N GLN A 275 18.06 -0.72 -9.54
CA GLN A 275 16.83 -1.52 -9.63
C GLN A 275 15.68 -0.89 -8.83
N ILE A 276 15.96 -0.42 -7.60
CA ILE A 276 14.94 0.23 -6.76
C ILE A 276 14.51 1.58 -7.35
N ASP A 277 15.43 2.39 -7.92
CA ASP A 277 15.10 3.66 -8.60
C ASP A 277 14.11 3.45 -9.75
N ILE A 278 14.33 2.38 -10.52
CA ILE A 278 13.47 2.03 -11.65
C ILE A 278 12.10 1.59 -11.15
N GLU A 279 12.03 0.70 -10.16
CA GLU A 279 10.74 0.27 -9.58
C GLU A 279 9.96 1.46 -9.01
N CYS A 280 10.63 2.35 -8.27
CA CYS A 280 9.99 3.57 -7.76
C CYS A 280 9.46 4.45 -8.90
N THR A 281 10.21 4.56 -10.00
CA THR A 281 9.78 5.35 -11.16
C THR A 281 8.56 4.72 -11.82
N GLU A 282 8.57 3.41 -12.07
CA GLU A 282 7.43 2.68 -12.64
C GLU A 282 6.17 2.80 -11.78
N GLN A 283 6.29 2.71 -10.44
CA GLN A 283 5.15 2.90 -9.55
C GLN A 283 4.68 4.36 -9.51
N ILE A 284 5.57 5.34 -9.45
CA ILE A 284 5.21 6.77 -9.50
C ILE A 284 4.42 7.10 -10.77
N ASP A 285 4.86 6.57 -11.92
CA ASP A 285 4.23 6.81 -13.21
C ASP A 285 2.86 6.13 -13.31
N ARG A 286 2.76 4.88 -12.83
CA ARG A 286 1.48 4.13 -12.73
C ARG A 286 0.47 4.87 -11.86
N PHE A 287 0.87 5.33 -10.67
CA PHE A 287 0.02 6.12 -9.81
C PHE A 287 -0.29 7.49 -10.45
N GLY A 288 0.65 8.11 -11.16
CA GLY A 288 0.38 9.30 -11.98
C GLY A 288 -0.74 9.10 -12.99
N LEU A 289 -0.79 7.95 -13.68
CA LEU A 289 -1.89 7.62 -14.60
C LEU A 289 -3.23 7.41 -13.91
N ILE A 290 -3.22 6.76 -12.74
CA ILE A 290 -4.43 6.56 -11.93
C ILE A 290 -4.97 7.92 -11.48
N PHE A 291 -4.10 8.82 -11.04
CA PHE A 291 -4.47 10.18 -10.65
C PHE A 291 -5.15 10.92 -11.81
N ASN A 292 -4.53 10.92 -12.99
CA ASN A 292 -5.08 11.59 -14.16
C ASN A 292 -6.46 11.01 -14.55
N ALA A 293 -6.67 9.69 -14.41
CA ALA A 293 -7.97 9.07 -14.65
C ALA A 293 -9.02 9.53 -13.62
N VAL A 294 -8.64 9.63 -12.36
CA VAL A 294 -9.50 10.12 -11.26
C VAL A 294 -9.90 11.58 -11.49
N GLU A 295 -8.95 12.46 -11.86
CA GLU A 295 -9.25 13.87 -12.15
C GLU A 295 -10.21 14.04 -13.33
N LEU A 296 -10.10 13.19 -14.36
CA LEU A 296 -11.00 13.20 -15.51
C LEU A 296 -12.43 12.75 -15.17
N GLU A 297 -12.62 11.87 -14.18
CA GLU A 297 -13.96 11.50 -13.71
C GLU A 297 -14.63 12.63 -12.92
N ARG A 298 -13.84 13.43 -12.20
CA ARG A 298 -14.34 14.49 -11.31
C ARG A 298 -14.64 15.80 -12.04
N SER A 299 -13.84 16.12 -13.05
CA SER A 299 -13.89 17.42 -13.73
C SER A 299 -14.91 17.43 -14.87
N LYS A 300 -15.73 18.50 -14.96
CA LYS A 300 -16.37 18.87 -16.25
C LYS A 300 -15.26 19.07 -17.29
N PRO A 301 -15.46 18.70 -18.57
CA PRO A 301 -14.40 18.65 -19.57
C PRO A 301 -13.63 19.97 -19.61
N LYS A 302 -12.46 19.99 -18.97
CA LYS A 302 -11.50 21.09 -19.08
C LYS A 302 -10.88 20.90 -20.46
N GLN A 303 -10.82 21.97 -21.26
CA GLN A 303 -10.16 21.91 -22.56
C GLN A 303 -8.71 21.47 -22.33
N THR A 304 -8.38 20.25 -22.75
CA THR A 304 -6.99 19.80 -22.82
C THR A 304 -6.31 20.65 -23.88
N ASN A 305 -5.21 21.32 -23.51
CA ASN A 305 -4.40 22.09 -24.44
C ASN A 305 -3.61 21.13 -25.33
N LEU A 306 -4.26 20.61 -26.37
CA LEU A 306 -3.63 19.71 -27.34
C LEU A 306 -2.70 20.52 -28.25
N ALA A 307 -1.47 20.03 -28.41
CA ALA A 307 -0.46 20.58 -29.28
C ALA A 307 -0.14 19.61 -30.44
N LEU A 308 0.44 20.15 -31.52
CA LEU A 308 0.94 19.33 -32.62
C LEU A 308 2.10 18.46 -32.13
N THR A 309 1.84 17.15 -32.07
CA THR A 309 2.76 16.14 -31.55
C THR A 309 3.17 15.19 -32.67
N ASP A 310 4.48 14.95 -32.80
CA ASP A 310 5.02 13.93 -33.70
C ASP A 310 5.08 12.59 -32.97
N LEU A 311 4.08 11.74 -33.22
CA LEU A 311 3.96 10.44 -32.56
C LEU A 311 5.08 9.48 -32.98
N GLY A 312 5.58 9.57 -34.22
CA GLY A 312 6.67 8.73 -34.71
C GLY A 312 7.98 9.04 -33.97
N GLN A 313 8.30 10.34 -33.87
CA GLN A 313 9.46 10.82 -33.13
C GLN A 313 9.37 10.47 -31.64
N MET A 314 8.19 10.65 -31.01
CA MET A 314 7.98 10.28 -29.61
C MET A 314 8.23 8.79 -29.35
N LEU A 315 7.65 7.89 -30.16
CA LEU A 315 7.87 6.44 -30.00
C LEU A 315 9.35 6.07 -30.18
N THR A 316 10.04 6.72 -31.11
CA THR A 316 11.47 6.49 -31.35
C THR A 316 12.30 6.95 -30.15
N MET A 317 11.95 8.11 -29.57
CA MET A 317 12.63 8.68 -28.40
C MET A 317 12.44 7.84 -27.13
N LEU A 318 11.24 7.28 -26.90
CA LEU A 318 10.95 6.45 -25.73
C LEU A 318 11.44 5.00 -25.85
N SER A 319 11.66 4.53 -27.09
CA SER A 319 12.05 3.14 -27.36
C SER A 319 13.28 2.62 -26.62
N PRO A 320 14.37 3.38 -26.39
CA PRO A 320 15.55 2.85 -25.71
C PRO A 320 15.26 2.54 -24.23
N VAL A 321 14.45 3.37 -23.57
CA VAL A 321 14.03 3.18 -22.18
C VAL A 321 13.16 1.93 -22.07
N TRP A 322 12.18 1.79 -22.96
CA TRP A 322 11.31 0.62 -22.98
C TRP A 322 12.07 -0.68 -23.32
N ARG A 323 13.03 -0.65 -24.26
CA ARG A 323 13.90 -1.79 -24.55
C ARG A 323 14.64 -2.26 -23.31
N SER A 324 15.30 -1.33 -22.61
CA SER A 324 16.02 -1.66 -21.37
C SER A 324 15.11 -2.20 -20.26
N GLN A 325 13.88 -1.70 -20.15
CA GLN A 325 12.87 -2.22 -19.22
C GLN A 325 12.44 -3.65 -19.57
N LEU A 326 12.16 -3.90 -20.85
CA LEU A 326 11.66 -5.18 -21.34
C LEU A 326 12.76 -6.26 -21.35
N GLU A 327 13.99 -5.93 -21.74
CA GLU A 327 15.13 -6.85 -21.73
C GLU A 327 15.42 -7.40 -20.34
N ARG A 328 15.27 -6.57 -19.29
CA ARG A 328 15.39 -7.01 -17.89
C ARG A 328 14.32 -8.03 -17.48
N LYS A 329 13.16 -8.01 -18.14
CA LYS A 329 12.07 -8.99 -17.98
C LYS A 329 12.22 -10.17 -18.96
N GLY A 330 13.30 -10.21 -19.77
CA GLY A 330 13.52 -11.22 -20.80
C GLY A 330 12.61 -11.08 -22.01
N LEU A 331 12.15 -9.86 -22.30
CA LEU A 331 11.21 -9.54 -23.38
C LEU A 331 11.89 -8.71 -24.47
N THR A 332 11.39 -8.81 -25.71
CA THR A 332 11.91 -8.06 -26.86
C THR A 332 10.92 -6.99 -27.33
N LEU A 333 11.43 -5.79 -27.66
CA LEU A 333 10.63 -4.70 -28.24
C LEU A 333 10.96 -4.49 -29.72
N ILE A 334 9.97 -4.65 -30.58
CA ILE A 334 10.06 -4.33 -32.02
C ILE A 334 9.29 -3.04 -32.31
N LEU A 335 9.94 -2.09 -32.98
CA LEU A 335 9.29 -0.89 -33.50
C LEU A 335 9.22 -0.97 -35.01
N ASP A 336 8.00 -0.79 -35.51
CA ASP A 336 7.67 -0.78 -36.92
C ASP A 336 6.87 0.49 -37.23
N ILE A 337 7.60 1.57 -37.52
CA ILE A 337 7.04 2.91 -37.73
C ILE A 337 7.22 3.28 -39.21
N THR A 338 6.15 3.70 -39.88
CA THR A 338 6.23 4.26 -41.24
C THR A 338 6.94 5.62 -41.19
N GLN A 339 7.77 5.91 -42.19
CA GLN A 339 8.45 7.21 -42.32
C GLN A 339 7.46 8.32 -42.72
N ASP A 340 7.81 9.58 -42.47
CA ASP A 340 7.07 10.78 -42.89
C ASP A 340 5.58 10.78 -42.46
N LEU A 341 5.34 10.52 -41.17
CA LEU A 341 4.00 10.52 -40.60
C LEU A 341 3.50 11.94 -40.30
N PRO A 342 2.22 12.24 -40.56
CA PRO A 342 1.66 13.53 -40.20
C PRO A 342 1.48 13.69 -38.68
N LYS A 343 1.47 14.94 -38.20
CA LYS A 343 1.33 15.26 -36.77
C LYS A 343 -0.10 15.06 -36.27
N VAL A 344 -0.22 14.76 -34.98
CA VAL A 344 -1.50 14.58 -34.28
C VAL A 344 -1.70 15.66 -33.23
N LEU A 345 -2.94 15.97 -32.87
CA LEU A 345 -3.25 16.85 -31.75
C LEU A 345 -3.26 16.04 -30.45
N SER A 346 -2.27 16.26 -29.58
CA SER A 346 -2.15 15.58 -28.29
C SER A 346 -1.44 16.44 -27.25
N ASP A 347 -1.57 16.07 -25.98
CA ASP A 347 -0.71 16.56 -24.91
C ASP A 347 0.51 15.64 -24.82
N SER A 348 1.70 16.17 -25.15
CA SER A 348 2.92 15.36 -25.26
C SER A 348 3.32 14.68 -23.95
N GLU A 349 3.21 15.38 -22.82
CA GLU A 349 3.61 14.84 -21.52
C GLU A 349 2.63 13.77 -21.06
N GLY A 350 1.33 14.06 -21.18
CA GLY A 350 0.26 13.11 -20.87
C GLY A 350 0.31 11.86 -21.77
N LEU A 351 0.64 12.05 -23.06
CA LEU A 351 0.76 10.95 -24.02
C LEU A 351 1.97 10.06 -23.76
N GLU A 352 3.13 10.64 -23.42
CA GLU A 352 4.32 9.88 -23.02
C GLU A 352 4.04 8.98 -21.82
N LEU A 353 3.43 9.55 -20.78
CA LEU A 353 3.04 8.82 -19.57
C LEU A 353 2.06 7.69 -19.92
N MET A 354 1.05 7.99 -20.75
CA MET A 354 0.06 7.02 -21.19
C MET A 354 0.69 5.87 -21.99
N LEU A 355 1.57 6.18 -22.95
CA LEU A 355 2.25 5.18 -23.76
C LEU A 355 3.13 4.29 -22.88
N THR A 356 3.90 4.86 -21.96
CA THR A 356 4.73 4.09 -21.01
C THR A 356 3.90 3.14 -20.17
N GLY A 357 2.77 3.61 -19.61
CA GLY A 357 1.85 2.75 -18.87
C GLY A 357 1.20 1.64 -19.71
N LEU A 358 0.95 1.90 -21.00
CA LEU A 358 0.46 0.87 -21.92
C LEU A 358 1.52 -0.19 -22.23
N ILE A 359 2.79 0.20 -22.42
CA ILE A 359 3.88 -0.76 -22.61
C ILE A 359 4.04 -1.63 -21.37
N ASP A 360 4.11 -1.01 -20.19
CA ASP A 360 4.22 -1.74 -18.94
C ASP A 360 3.05 -2.71 -18.75
N ARG A 361 1.80 -2.25 -18.92
CA ARG A 361 0.60 -3.10 -18.85
C ARG A 361 0.67 -4.31 -19.78
N ASN A 362 1.05 -4.10 -21.04
CA ASN A 362 1.11 -5.18 -22.03
C ASN A 362 2.31 -6.11 -21.83
N SER A 363 3.32 -5.69 -21.04
CA SER A 363 4.48 -6.51 -20.71
C SER A 363 4.25 -7.48 -19.54
N ARG A 364 3.38 -7.12 -18.58
CA ARG A 364 3.18 -7.89 -17.33
C ARG A 364 2.60 -9.29 -17.52
N GLY A 365 1.86 -9.52 -18.61
CA GLY A 365 1.28 -10.82 -18.94
C GLY A 365 2.17 -11.69 -19.83
N LEU A 366 3.36 -11.22 -20.21
CA LEU A 366 4.27 -11.95 -21.09
C LEU A 366 5.25 -12.81 -20.29
N GLN A 367 5.49 -14.02 -20.79
CA GLN A 367 6.55 -14.89 -20.30
C GLN A 367 7.91 -14.52 -20.92
N VAL A 368 8.99 -14.97 -20.29
CA VAL A 368 10.36 -14.82 -20.80
C VAL A 368 10.44 -15.35 -22.24
N GLY A 369 11.05 -14.57 -23.14
CA GLY A 369 11.09 -14.84 -24.58
C GLY A 369 9.93 -14.22 -25.37
N GLY A 370 8.95 -13.62 -24.68
CA GLY A 370 7.84 -12.91 -25.31
C GLY A 370 8.28 -11.66 -26.07
N GLU A 371 7.45 -11.28 -27.05
CA GLU A 371 7.72 -10.13 -27.93
C GLU A 371 6.58 -9.12 -27.86
N LEU A 372 6.94 -7.85 -27.78
CA LEU A 372 6.03 -6.71 -27.90
C LEU A 372 6.38 -5.92 -29.17
N THR A 373 5.41 -5.81 -30.07
CA THR A 373 5.56 -5.08 -31.34
C THR A 373 4.69 -3.82 -31.36
N LEU A 374 5.31 -2.67 -31.63
CA LEU A 374 4.64 -1.39 -31.87
C LEU A 374 4.60 -1.08 -33.36
N LYS A 375 3.39 -1.05 -33.94
CA LYS A 375 3.19 -0.67 -35.35
C LYS A 375 2.49 0.67 -35.44
N LEU A 376 3.10 1.64 -36.13
CA LEU A 376 2.49 2.93 -36.41
C LEU A 376 2.32 3.11 -37.93
N ARG A 377 1.06 3.29 -38.36
CA ARG A 377 0.67 3.40 -39.77
C ARG A 377 -0.31 4.55 -40.00
N PRO A 378 -0.28 5.21 -41.17
CA PRO A 378 -1.38 6.06 -41.59
C PRO A 378 -2.63 5.22 -41.89
N ALA A 379 -3.80 5.74 -41.57
CA ALA A 379 -5.11 5.10 -41.76
C ALA A 379 -6.17 6.17 -42.09
N GLY A 380 -6.15 6.66 -43.34
CA GLY A 380 -6.97 7.80 -43.75
C GLY A 380 -6.56 9.07 -43.00
N GLN A 381 -7.53 9.78 -42.42
CA GLN A 381 -7.29 10.99 -41.60
C GLN A 381 -6.85 10.68 -40.16
N ARG A 382 -6.31 9.50 -39.91
CA ARG A 382 -5.88 9.05 -38.58
C ARG A 382 -4.54 8.34 -38.64
N LEU A 383 -3.76 8.42 -37.58
CA LEU A 383 -2.68 7.48 -37.31
C LEU A 383 -3.21 6.30 -36.51
N LYS A 384 -2.83 5.09 -36.91
CA LYS A 384 -3.16 3.84 -36.25
C LYS A 384 -1.90 3.31 -35.54
N LEU A 385 -1.91 3.36 -34.22
CA LEU A 385 -0.93 2.72 -33.36
C LEU A 385 -1.46 1.35 -32.93
N GLN A 386 -0.69 0.30 -33.17
CA GLN A 386 -1.00 -1.06 -32.71
C GLN A 386 0.07 -1.52 -31.73
N ILE A 387 -0.36 -2.04 -30.59
CA ILE A 387 0.47 -2.73 -29.61
C ILE A 387 0.09 -4.20 -29.68
N LEU A 388 1.00 -5.03 -30.18
CA LEU A 388 0.80 -6.46 -30.40
C LEU A 388 1.70 -7.24 -29.45
N THR A 389 1.15 -8.26 -28.80
CA THR A 389 1.90 -9.19 -27.96
C THR A 389 1.95 -10.56 -28.63
N HIS A 390 3.13 -11.16 -28.68
CA HIS A 390 3.33 -12.50 -29.21
C HIS A 390 3.91 -13.40 -28.13
N LEU A 391 3.21 -14.48 -27.82
CA LEU A 391 3.69 -15.54 -26.94
C LEU A 391 4.49 -16.53 -27.78
N THR A 392 5.77 -16.68 -27.51
CA THR A 392 6.54 -17.80 -28.07
C THR A 392 6.08 -19.09 -27.41
N ALA A 393 5.24 -19.83 -28.12
CA ALA A 393 4.69 -21.10 -27.67
C ALA A 393 5.80 -22.16 -27.57
N THR A 394 6.41 -22.30 -26.40
CA THR A 394 7.23 -23.47 -26.06
C THR A 394 7.04 -23.87 -24.61
N THR A 395 5.90 -24.50 -24.29
CA THR A 395 5.75 -25.81 -23.61
C THR A 395 4.31 -25.98 -23.09
N HIS A 396 3.92 -27.23 -22.94
CA HIS A 396 2.57 -27.76 -23.05
C HIS A 396 1.55 -27.35 -21.97
N SER A 397 0.29 -27.28 -22.44
CA SER A 397 -0.96 -27.64 -21.77
C SER A 397 -1.58 -26.64 -20.79
N GLY A 398 -2.90 -26.50 -20.95
CA GLY A 398 -3.77 -25.72 -20.07
C GLY A 398 -4.32 -24.52 -20.81
N LEU A 399 -5.60 -24.62 -21.18
CA LEU A 399 -6.47 -23.56 -21.65
C LEU A 399 -6.00 -22.18 -21.17
N SER A 400 -5.82 -21.22 -22.09
CA SER A 400 -5.79 -19.81 -21.73
C SER A 400 -7.18 -19.45 -21.21
N GLU A 401 -7.50 -19.86 -19.99
CA GLU A 401 -8.56 -19.26 -19.20
C GLU A 401 -8.22 -17.78 -19.18
N SER A 402 -9.03 -17.01 -19.90
CA SER A 402 -9.00 -15.56 -19.86
C SER A 402 -9.19 -15.17 -18.40
N VAL A 403 -8.09 -14.91 -17.69
CA VAL A 403 -8.13 -14.38 -16.34
C VAL A 403 -8.90 -13.08 -16.43
N SER A 404 -10.15 -13.11 -16.00
CA SER A 404 -11.04 -11.96 -16.05
C SER A 404 -10.54 -10.96 -15.02
N ASN A 405 -10.05 -9.81 -15.49
CA ASN A 405 -9.81 -8.70 -14.59
C ASN A 405 -11.16 -8.24 -14.04
N GLU A 406 -11.26 -8.12 -12.72
CA GLU A 406 -12.43 -7.60 -12.04
C GLU A 406 -12.34 -6.07 -12.04
N GLU A 407 -13.43 -5.39 -12.42
CA GLU A 407 -13.48 -3.93 -12.36
C GLU A 407 -13.70 -3.47 -10.92
N ILE A 408 -12.84 -2.58 -10.44
CA ILE A 408 -12.96 -1.95 -9.12
C ILE A 408 -13.31 -0.48 -9.35
N GLY A 409 -14.60 -0.19 -9.27
CA GLY A 409 -15.13 1.14 -9.50
C GLY A 409 -14.89 1.65 -10.93
N PRO A 410 -15.01 2.98 -11.18
CA PRO A 410 -14.93 3.54 -12.52
C PRO A 410 -13.51 3.58 -13.10
N VAL A 411 -12.48 3.59 -12.24
CA VAL A 411 -11.10 3.90 -12.63
C VAL A 411 -10.18 2.68 -12.66
N LEU A 412 -10.42 1.65 -11.84
CA LEU A 412 -9.47 0.56 -11.64
C LEU A 412 -10.00 -0.79 -12.11
N SER A 413 -9.06 -1.69 -12.40
CA SER A 413 -9.30 -3.12 -12.54
C SER A 413 -8.21 -3.88 -11.80
N TRP A 414 -8.56 -5.04 -11.30
CA TRP A 414 -7.70 -5.91 -10.51
C TRP A 414 -7.64 -7.28 -11.13
N ASN A 415 -6.44 -7.87 -11.10
CA ASN A 415 -6.23 -9.25 -11.51
C ASN A 415 -6.06 -10.13 -10.27
N PRO A 416 -7.05 -10.99 -9.93
CA PRO A 416 -7.01 -11.81 -8.72
C PRO A 416 -5.82 -12.76 -8.66
N ALA A 417 -5.43 -13.31 -9.82
CA ALA A 417 -4.36 -14.31 -9.90
C ALA A 417 -2.96 -13.71 -9.67
N THR A 418 -2.76 -12.44 -10.01
CA THR A 418 -1.45 -11.77 -9.92
C THR A 418 -1.41 -10.65 -8.87
N GLY A 419 -2.56 -10.29 -8.27
CA GLY A 419 -2.68 -9.15 -7.37
C GLY A 419 -2.51 -7.78 -8.07
N ASN A 420 -2.42 -7.75 -9.40
CA ASN A 420 -2.07 -6.54 -10.14
C ASN A 420 -3.23 -5.55 -10.24
N LEU A 421 -3.00 -4.32 -9.78
CA LEU A 421 -3.91 -3.19 -9.94
C LEU A 421 -3.63 -2.37 -11.22
N GLN A 422 -4.61 -2.05 -12.03
CA GLN A 422 -4.37 -1.26 -13.24
C GLN A 422 -5.57 -0.39 -13.57
N LEU A 423 -5.41 0.52 -14.53
CA LEU A 423 -6.55 1.28 -15.03
C LEU A 423 -7.61 0.35 -15.65
N SER A 424 -8.88 0.64 -15.35
CA SER A 424 -10.02 0.01 -16.00
C SER A 424 -9.98 0.29 -17.51
N GLN A 425 -10.64 -0.56 -18.30
CA GLN A 425 -10.73 -0.32 -19.74
C GLN A 425 -11.44 1.01 -20.03
N ALA A 426 -12.50 1.32 -19.27
CA ALA A 426 -13.24 2.57 -19.40
C ALA A 426 -12.35 3.80 -19.12
N ALA A 427 -11.57 3.78 -18.03
CA ALA A 427 -10.64 4.86 -17.70
C ALA A 427 -9.52 5.00 -18.73
N THR A 428 -8.97 3.88 -19.21
CA THR A 428 -7.98 3.86 -20.30
C THR A 428 -8.54 4.54 -21.56
N GLN A 429 -9.79 4.24 -21.94
CA GLN A 429 -10.46 4.86 -23.08
C GLN A 429 -10.69 6.36 -22.89
N ARG A 430 -11.12 6.79 -21.70
CA ARG A 430 -11.35 8.21 -21.37
C ARG A 430 -10.06 9.02 -21.37
N LEU A 431 -9.00 8.50 -20.74
CA LEU A 431 -7.67 9.10 -20.77
C LEU A 431 -7.16 9.27 -22.20
N LEU A 432 -7.17 8.19 -22.99
CA LEU A 432 -6.75 8.27 -24.39
C LEU A 432 -7.60 9.29 -25.16
N LYS A 433 -8.91 9.34 -24.94
CA LYS A 433 -9.80 10.33 -25.56
C LYS A 433 -9.42 11.76 -25.18
N SER A 434 -9.07 12.01 -23.91
CA SER A 434 -8.61 13.33 -23.45
C SER A 434 -7.29 13.76 -24.11
N LEU A 435 -6.46 12.79 -24.49
CA LEU A 435 -5.18 12.95 -25.20
C LEU A 435 -5.34 12.91 -26.74
N GLY A 436 -6.56 12.96 -27.26
CA GLY A 436 -6.84 12.91 -28.69
C GLY A 436 -6.85 11.51 -29.32
N GLY A 437 -6.56 10.45 -28.57
CA GLY A 437 -6.60 9.06 -29.03
C GLY A 437 -7.97 8.40 -28.89
N ARG A 438 -8.26 7.38 -29.70
CA ARG A 438 -9.43 6.51 -29.54
C ARG A 438 -9.01 5.05 -29.52
N LEU A 439 -9.27 4.38 -28.41
CA LEU A 439 -8.94 2.98 -28.21
C LEU A 439 -10.02 2.06 -28.78
N THR A 440 -9.59 1.04 -29.51
CA THR A 440 -10.41 -0.08 -29.99
C THR A 440 -9.72 -1.39 -29.62
N ASN A 441 -10.47 -2.31 -29.02
CA ASN A 441 -9.96 -3.64 -28.68
C ASN A 441 -10.33 -4.63 -29.79
N ARG A 442 -9.35 -5.40 -30.27
CA ARG A 442 -9.61 -6.62 -31.06
C ARG A 442 -9.60 -7.83 -30.13
N ARG A 443 -10.37 -8.86 -30.50
CA ARG A 443 -10.49 -10.10 -29.72
C ARG A 443 -9.19 -10.91 -29.69
N ASP A 444 -8.31 -10.73 -30.69
CA ASP A 444 -7.02 -11.42 -30.77
C ASP A 444 -5.87 -10.47 -30.39
N SER A 445 -5.38 -10.67 -29.15
CA SER A 445 -4.07 -10.30 -28.56
C SER A 445 -3.47 -8.89 -28.75
N GLY A 446 -4.19 -7.94 -29.35
CA GLY A 446 -3.63 -6.63 -29.69
C GLY A 446 -4.51 -5.44 -29.34
N MET A 447 -3.87 -4.37 -28.88
CA MET A 447 -4.50 -3.09 -28.59
C MET A 447 -4.32 -2.12 -29.76
N THR A 448 -5.38 -1.46 -30.23
CA THR A 448 -5.29 -0.51 -31.36
C THR A 448 -5.83 0.87 -30.97
N ILE A 449 -5.00 1.89 -31.15
CA ILE A 449 -5.31 3.29 -30.82
C ILE A 449 -5.27 4.11 -32.10
N PHE A 450 -6.28 4.94 -32.30
CA PHE A 450 -6.35 5.88 -33.43
C PHE A 450 -6.19 7.32 -32.96
N PHE A 451 -5.31 8.08 -33.60
CA PHE A 451 -5.13 9.51 -33.36
C PHE A 451 -5.55 10.30 -34.60
N PRO A 452 -6.37 11.35 -34.50
CA PRO A 452 -6.73 12.20 -35.63
C PRO A 452 -5.52 13.01 -36.09
N VAL A 453 -5.34 13.07 -37.41
CA VAL A 453 -4.32 13.89 -38.05
C VAL A 453 -4.81 15.34 -38.11
N SER A 454 -3.92 16.32 -37.89
CA SER A 454 -4.31 17.74 -37.80
C SER A 454 -4.51 18.45 -39.14
N GLU A 455 -4.86 17.74 -40.22
CA GLU A 455 -5.09 18.37 -41.52
C GLU A 455 -6.59 18.60 -41.76
N SER A 456 -6.97 19.88 -41.67
CA SER A 456 -8.21 20.54 -42.15
C SER A 456 -9.22 20.98 -41.08
N LYS A 457 -9.47 22.29 -41.10
CA LYS A 457 -10.60 23.03 -40.50
C LYS A 457 -11.93 22.28 -40.62
N GLU A 458 -12.60 22.06 -39.49
CA GLU A 458 -14.00 22.45 -39.20
C GLU A 458 -14.35 21.91 -37.81
N LEU A 459 -14.24 22.80 -36.82
CA LEU A 459 -14.94 22.67 -35.55
C LEU A 459 -16.38 23.10 -35.82
N ASP A 460 -17.28 22.14 -36.06
CA ASP A 460 -18.70 22.41 -35.85
C ASP A 460 -18.99 22.31 -34.35
N LEU A 461 -19.53 23.44 -33.87
CA LEU A 461 -19.90 23.83 -32.51
C LEU A 461 -20.94 22.92 -31.85
#